data_AF-A0ABD7IQB6-F1
#
_entry.id   AF-A0ABD7IQB6-F1
#
_cell.length_a   1.000
_cell.length_b   1.000
_cell.length_c   1.000
_cell.angle_alpha   90.00
_cell.angle_beta   90.00
_cell.angle_gamma   90.00
#
_symmetry.space_group_name_H-M   'P 1'
#
loop_
_entity.id
_entity.type
_entity.pdbx_description
1 polymer ?
#
loop_
_entity_poly.entity_id
_entity_poly.type
_entity_poly.pdbx_seq_one_letter_code
_entity_poly.pdbx_strand_id
1 'polypeptide(L)'
;MVTDGYPADLTFDNDDTTDQNFTVHLKHQNIQSTEAKTVTETIHYQGAGNQTPADNTAQVTVTRQVSTDTVTGEKTYGSWSADQSFAAVTSPVIKGYTPDQAEIGAQTVSGDASDLDFTVIYTKDAPTKPVNPSQPTMPAKPVNPSQPTTPAKPVQAGQAAATNFVDQRLPQTDETDQQHMTLSGLLLLAMSSVLGLFGMTKRQHKE
;
A
#
# COMPACT_ATOMS: atom_id res chain seq x y z
N MET A 1 -26.00 -35.47 27.23
CA MET A 1 -27.00 -36.46 27.68
C MET A 1 -27.94 -36.77 26.51
N VAL A 2 -28.29 -38.04 26.29
CA VAL A 2 -29.23 -38.42 25.22
C VAL A 2 -30.57 -38.82 25.81
N THR A 3 -30.58 -39.71 26.81
CA THR A 3 -31.79 -40.06 27.58
C THR A 3 -31.40 -40.52 28.98
N ASP A 4 -32.23 -40.13 29.97
CA ASP A 4 -32.22 -40.78 31.28
C ASP A 4 -33.17 -41.97 31.26
N GLY A 5 -32.69 -43.14 31.67
CA GLY A 5 -33.54 -44.32 31.86
C GLY A 5 -34.05 -44.47 33.29
N TYR A 6 -33.75 -43.50 34.16
CA TYR A 6 -34.09 -43.53 35.58
C TYR A 6 -35.47 -42.88 35.85
N PRO A 7 -36.46 -43.60 36.39
CA PRO A 7 -37.75 -43.01 36.75
C PRO A 7 -37.62 -42.12 37.98
N ALA A 8 -38.28 -40.96 37.96
CA ALA A 8 -38.19 -39.96 39.04
C ALA A 8 -38.82 -40.43 40.37
N ASP A 9 -39.70 -41.43 40.31
CA ASP A 9 -40.48 -42.00 41.41
C ASP A 9 -40.14 -43.48 41.68
N LEU A 10 -38.88 -43.87 41.44
CA LEU A 10 -38.39 -45.22 41.72
C LEU A 10 -38.68 -45.63 43.17
N THR A 11 -39.37 -46.77 43.31
CA THR A 11 -39.46 -47.51 44.57
C THR A 11 -38.82 -48.88 44.39
N PHE A 12 -38.00 -49.28 45.36
CA PHE A 12 -37.58 -50.68 45.47
C PHE A 12 -38.84 -51.55 45.56
N ASP A 13 -38.93 -52.57 44.71
CA ASP A 13 -39.93 -53.61 44.89
C ASP A 13 -39.50 -54.59 46.00
N ASN A 14 -40.35 -55.57 46.27
CA ASN A 14 -40.08 -56.63 47.24
C ASN A 14 -40.08 -57.99 46.52
N ASP A 15 -39.50 -58.04 45.32
CA ASP A 15 -39.31 -59.27 44.56
C ASP A 15 -37.85 -59.74 44.67
N ASP A 16 -37.59 -60.66 45.59
CA ASP A 16 -36.25 -61.24 45.81
C ASP A 16 -35.76 -62.09 44.61
N THR A 17 -36.58 -62.30 43.58
CA THR A 17 -36.25 -63.12 42.41
C THR A 17 -35.91 -62.32 41.15
N THR A 18 -36.15 -61.00 41.14
CA THR A 18 -35.96 -60.16 39.95
C THR A 18 -35.21 -58.86 40.29
N ASP A 19 -34.13 -58.57 39.57
CA ASP A 19 -33.39 -57.31 39.71
C ASP A 19 -34.02 -56.16 38.89
N GLN A 20 -34.18 -54.99 39.50
CA GLN A 20 -34.52 -53.75 38.80
C GLN A 20 -33.30 -53.14 38.10
N ASN A 21 -33.29 -53.14 36.75
CA ASN A 21 -32.16 -52.65 35.95
C ASN A 21 -32.54 -51.38 35.17
N PHE A 22 -31.67 -50.36 35.20
CA PHE A 22 -31.85 -49.09 34.47
C PHE A 22 -30.65 -48.82 33.57
N THR A 23 -30.90 -48.30 32.37
CA THR A 23 -29.86 -47.95 31.40
C THR A 23 -29.89 -46.46 31.10
N VAL A 24 -28.75 -45.79 31.26
CA VAL A 24 -28.57 -44.39 30.87
C VAL A 24 -27.81 -44.33 29.55
N HIS A 25 -28.32 -43.57 28.58
CA HIS A 25 -27.66 -43.38 27.30
C HIS A 25 -27.05 -41.98 27.18
N LEU A 26 -25.75 -41.94 26.88
CA LEU A 26 -25.00 -40.72 26.62
C LEU A 26 -24.46 -40.73 25.18
N LYS A 27 -24.19 -39.52 24.67
CA LYS A 27 -23.45 -39.30 23.43
C LYS A 27 -22.27 -38.41 23.74
N HIS A 28 -21.23 -38.53 22.92
CA HIS A 28 -20.11 -37.60 22.98
C HIS A 28 -20.56 -36.19 22.60
N GLN A 29 -19.96 -35.22 23.26
CA GLN A 29 -20.11 -33.82 22.91
C GLN A 29 -18.95 -33.46 21.97
N ASN A 30 -19.27 -32.71 20.91
CA ASN A 30 -18.26 -32.12 20.04
C ASN A 30 -18.22 -30.62 20.27
N ILE A 31 -17.03 -30.04 20.29
CA ILE A 31 -16.82 -28.59 20.27
C ILE A 31 -16.22 -28.18 18.93
N GLN A 32 -16.56 -26.98 18.47
CA GLN A 32 -16.03 -26.41 17.24
C GLN A 32 -15.00 -25.32 17.58
N SER A 33 -13.91 -25.31 16.83
CA SER A 33 -12.94 -24.22 16.82
C SER A 33 -12.54 -23.89 15.38
N THR A 34 -11.87 -22.76 15.19
CA THR A 34 -11.32 -22.37 13.89
C THR A 34 -9.79 -22.48 13.95
N GLU A 35 -9.22 -23.21 13.00
CA GLU A 35 -7.79 -23.22 12.73
C GLU A 35 -7.50 -22.19 11.63
N ALA A 36 -6.46 -21.38 11.82
CA ALA A 36 -6.01 -20.39 10.86
C ALA A 36 -4.55 -20.66 10.50
N LYS A 37 -4.23 -20.49 9.22
CA LYS A 37 -2.89 -20.59 8.67
C LYS A 37 -2.60 -19.33 7.86
N THR A 38 -1.50 -18.68 8.18
CA THR A 38 -1.01 -17.52 7.42
C THR A 38 0.08 -18.01 6.48
N VAL A 39 -0.02 -17.58 5.22
CA VAL A 39 0.98 -17.78 4.18
C VAL A 39 1.59 -16.42 3.87
N THR A 40 2.92 -16.38 3.80
CA THR A 40 3.70 -15.17 3.50
C THR A 40 4.31 -15.29 2.10
N GLU A 41 4.18 -14.24 1.30
CA GLU A 41 4.96 -14.04 0.08
C GLU A 41 6.10 -13.06 0.38
N THR A 42 7.32 -13.43 0.03
CA THR A 42 8.51 -12.57 0.13
C THR A 42 9.19 -12.47 -1.22
N ILE A 43 9.44 -11.25 -1.68
CA ILE A 43 10.16 -10.94 -2.91
C ILE A 43 11.44 -10.21 -2.51
N HIS A 44 12.57 -10.89 -2.67
CA HIS A 44 13.90 -10.35 -2.45
C HIS A 44 14.40 -9.60 -3.69
N TYR A 45 14.95 -8.40 -3.49
CA TYR A 45 15.62 -7.66 -4.55
C TYR A 45 17.13 -7.65 -4.32
N GLN A 46 17.92 -7.91 -5.36
CA GLN A 46 19.38 -8.01 -5.25
C GLN A 46 20.10 -7.38 -6.44
N GLY A 47 21.38 -7.05 -6.31
CA GLY A 47 22.26 -6.71 -7.45
C GLY A 47 22.43 -5.23 -7.80
N ALA A 48 21.66 -4.31 -7.20
CA ALA A 48 21.79 -2.86 -7.46
C ALA A 48 22.67 -2.10 -6.44
N GLY A 49 23.49 -2.81 -5.66
CA GLY A 49 24.37 -2.21 -4.65
C GLY A 49 23.58 -1.39 -3.63
N ASN A 50 24.00 -0.14 -3.36
CA ASN A 50 23.31 0.76 -2.42
C ASN A 50 21.92 1.22 -2.92
N GLN A 51 21.55 0.92 -4.16
CA GLN A 51 20.24 1.23 -4.73
C GLN A 51 19.29 0.03 -4.69
N THR A 52 19.73 -1.10 -4.13
CA THR A 52 18.90 -2.30 -4.00
C THR A 52 17.67 -1.98 -3.13
N PRO A 53 16.45 -2.20 -3.62
CA PRO A 53 15.23 -2.02 -2.84
C PRO A 53 15.19 -2.95 -1.63
N ALA A 54 14.39 -2.60 -0.63
CA ALA A 54 14.04 -3.53 0.44
C ALA A 54 13.07 -4.60 -0.09
N ASP A 55 13.05 -5.76 0.58
CA ASP A 55 12.15 -6.85 0.26
C ASP A 55 10.68 -6.41 0.29
N ASN A 56 9.87 -6.95 -0.63
CA ASN A 56 8.43 -6.83 -0.58
C ASN A 56 7.85 -8.06 0.12
N THR A 57 7.01 -7.84 1.13
CA THR A 57 6.35 -8.93 1.87
C THR A 57 4.85 -8.70 1.93
N ALA A 58 4.09 -9.77 1.73
CA ALA A 58 2.64 -9.79 1.84
C ALA A 58 2.17 -11.05 2.58
N GLN A 59 1.00 -10.99 3.21
CA GLN A 59 0.42 -12.13 3.90
C GLN A 59 -1.06 -12.32 3.55
N VAL A 60 -1.47 -13.58 3.46
CA VAL A 60 -2.89 -13.98 3.38
C VAL A 60 -3.17 -15.07 4.42
N THR A 61 -4.41 -15.13 4.89
CA THR A 61 -4.82 -16.13 5.89
C THR A 61 -5.93 -17.00 5.31
N VAL A 62 -5.75 -18.31 5.44
CA VAL A 62 -6.76 -19.35 5.13
C VAL A 62 -7.18 -20.02 6.43
N THR A 63 -8.43 -20.46 6.53
CA THR A 63 -9.01 -21.00 7.77
C THR A 63 -9.79 -22.29 7.51
N ARG A 64 -9.92 -23.14 8.53
CA ARG A 64 -10.83 -24.31 8.50
C ARG A 64 -11.46 -24.53 9.87
N GLN A 65 -12.65 -25.15 9.89
CA GLN A 65 -13.28 -25.57 11.14
C GLN A 65 -12.64 -26.87 11.65
N VAL A 66 -12.52 -26.99 12.96
CA VAL A 66 -12.03 -28.18 13.66
C VAL A 66 -13.07 -28.61 14.67
N SER A 67 -13.59 -29.82 14.50
CA SER A 67 -14.48 -30.46 15.47
C SER A 67 -13.66 -31.39 16.37
N THR A 68 -13.70 -31.16 17.67
CA THR A 68 -13.02 -32.01 18.67
C THR A 68 -14.06 -32.75 19.50
N ASP A 69 -13.97 -34.08 19.53
CA ASP A 69 -14.71 -34.91 20.48
C ASP A 69 -14.14 -34.70 21.88
N THR A 70 -14.97 -34.27 22.84
CA THR A 70 -14.49 -33.91 24.18
C THR A 70 -14.20 -35.12 25.07
N VAL A 71 -14.63 -36.32 24.67
CA VAL A 71 -14.41 -37.57 25.40
C VAL A 71 -13.14 -38.24 24.89
N THR A 72 -12.98 -38.38 23.57
CA THR A 72 -11.82 -39.09 22.98
C THR A 72 -10.65 -38.16 22.65
N GLY A 73 -10.89 -36.87 22.47
CA GLY A 73 -9.91 -35.90 21.97
C GLY A 73 -9.67 -35.98 20.46
N GLU A 74 -10.39 -36.85 19.74
CA GLU A 74 -10.26 -37.00 18.30
C GLU A 74 -10.68 -35.72 17.57
N LYS A 75 -9.93 -35.34 16.55
CA LYS A 75 -10.18 -34.16 15.73
C LYS A 75 -10.59 -34.55 14.33
N THR A 76 -11.67 -33.92 13.87
CA THR A 76 -12.09 -33.94 12.47
C THR A 76 -11.96 -32.53 11.90
N TYR A 77 -11.37 -32.44 10.72
CA TYR A 77 -11.07 -31.17 10.06
C TYR A 77 -12.05 -30.95 8.91
N GLY A 78 -12.67 -29.77 8.88
CA GLY A 78 -13.47 -29.34 7.74
C GLY A 78 -12.60 -28.93 6.55
N SER A 79 -13.25 -28.60 5.45
CA SER A 79 -12.58 -27.99 4.31
C SER A 79 -11.94 -26.66 4.69
N TRP A 80 -10.80 -26.37 4.07
CA TRP A 80 -10.24 -25.02 4.06
C TRP A 80 -11.22 -24.02 3.43
N SER A 81 -11.08 -22.76 3.84
CA SER A 81 -11.74 -21.62 3.21
C SER A 81 -11.38 -21.51 1.74
N ALA A 82 -12.12 -20.70 1.00
CA ALA A 82 -11.79 -20.40 -0.40
C ALA A 82 -10.33 -19.91 -0.53
N ASP A 83 -9.70 -20.31 -1.64
CA ASP A 83 -8.35 -19.90 -1.98
C ASP A 83 -8.20 -18.38 -1.91
N GLN A 84 -7.04 -17.94 -1.43
CA GLN A 84 -6.65 -16.54 -1.40
C GLN A 84 -5.68 -16.23 -2.54
N SER A 85 -5.36 -14.97 -2.74
CA SER A 85 -4.43 -14.57 -3.79
C SER A 85 -3.53 -13.43 -3.37
N PHE A 86 -2.27 -13.50 -3.79
CA PHE A 86 -1.38 -12.34 -3.86
C PHE A 86 -1.55 -11.65 -5.22
N ALA A 87 -1.60 -10.33 -5.21
CA ALA A 87 -1.62 -9.55 -6.44
C ALA A 87 -0.25 -9.60 -7.13
N ALA A 88 -0.21 -9.30 -8.42
CA ALA A 88 1.07 -9.15 -9.12
C ALA A 88 1.87 -7.97 -8.52
N VAL A 89 3.18 -8.14 -8.42
CA VAL A 89 4.11 -7.15 -7.87
C VAL A 89 5.12 -6.76 -8.95
N THR A 90 5.05 -5.52 -9.40
CA THR A 90 6.03 -4.95 -10.33
C THR A 90 7.35 -4.66 -9.62
N SER A 91 8.45 -5.09 -10.22
CA SER A 91 9.80 -4.82 -9.72
C SER A 91 10.12 -3.32 -9.81
N PRO A 92 10.68 -2.70 -8.75
CA PRO A 92 11.04 -1.28 -8.78
C PRO A 92 11.95 -0.90 -9.96
N VAL A 93 11.71 0.26 -10.57
CA VAL A 93 12.57 0.75 -11.65
C VAL A 93 13.80 1.44 -11.06
N ILE A 94 15.00 0.97 -11.42
CA ILE A 94 16.27 1.53 -10.94
C ILE A 94 17.06 2.05 -12.14
N LYS A 95 17.41 3.33 -12.13
CA LYS A 95 18.15 3.94 -13.25
C LYS A 95 19.50 3.24 -13.47
N GLY A 96 19.73 2.77 -14.69
CA GLY A 96 20.97 2.09 -15.08
C GLY A 96 21.03 0.61 -14.68
N TYR A 97 19.90 0.03 -14.29
CA TYR A 97 19.75 -1.40 -14.01
C TYR A 97 18.46 -1.94 -14.62
N THR A 98 18.52 -3.18 -15.08
CA THR A 98 17.37 -3.93 -15.58
C THR A 98 17.16 -5.15 -14.69
N PRO A 99 15.95 -5.36 -14.12
CA PRO A 99 15.64 -6.60 -13.41
C PRO A 99 15.52 -7.75 -14.41
N ASP A 100 15.93 -8.96 -13.99
CA ASP A 100 15.69 -10.20 -14.73
C ASP A 100 14.20 -10.51 -14.91
N GLN A 101 13.38 -10.11 -13.93
CA GLN A 101 11.94 -10.20 -13.96
C GLN A 101 11.30 -8.85 -13.63
N ALA A 102 10.58 -8.28 -14.59
CA ALA A 102 9.91 -6.98 -14.42
C ALA A 102 8.69 -7.04 -13.48
N GLU A 103 8.11 -8.22 -13.30
CA GLU A 103 6.93 -8.43 -12.45
C GLU A 103 6.87 -9.87 -11.95
N ILE A 104 6.62 -10.05 -10.65
CA ILE A 104 6.14 -11.32 -10.10
C ILE A 104 4.63 -11.35 -10.32
N GLY A 105 4.14 -12.33 -11.09
CA GLY A 105 2.71 -12.47 -11.37
C GLY A 105 1.91 -12.85 -10.13
N ALA A 106 0.59 -12.64 -10.20
CA ALA A 106 -0.32 -13.00 -9.11
C ALA A 106 -0.22 -14.49 -8.73
N GLN A 107 -0.26 -14.78 -7.43
CA GLN A 107 -0.16 -16.13 -6.88
C GLN A 107 -1.49 -16.54 -6.24
N THR A 108 -1.84 -17.82 -6.34
CA THR A 108 -3.01 -18.39 -5.66
C THR A 108 -2.54 -19.24 -4.48
N VAL A 109 -3.22 -19.11 -3.34
CA VAL A 109 -2.88 -19.74 -2.07
C VAL A 109 -4.06 -20.59 -1.61
N SER A 110 -3.88 -21.91 -1.65
CA SER A 110 -4.82 -22.86 -1.06
C SER A 110 -4.48 -23.17 0.40
N GLY A 111 -5.36 -23.88 1.10
CA GLY A 111 -5.17 -24.30 2.49
C GLY A 111 -3.85 -25.02 2.80
N ASP A 112 -3.32 -25.75 1.82
CA ASP A 112 -2.11 -26.57 1.99
C ASP A 112 -0.83 -25.85 1.52
N ALA A 113 -0.95 -24.64 0.97
CA ALA A 113 0.17 -23.87 0.45
C ALA A 113 1.22 -23.55 1.53
N SER A 114 2.49 -23.57 1.16
CA SER A 114 3.60 -23.03 1.97
C SER A 114 3.81 -21.56 1.68
N ASP A 115 4.68 -20.92 2.45
CA ASP A 115 5.22 -19.60 2.12
C ASP A 115 5.84 -19.59 0.72
N LEU A 116 5.78 -18.43 0.07
CA LEU A 116 6.29 -18.17 -1.27
C LEU A 116 7.51 -17.26 -1.18
N ASP A 117 8.58 -17.63 -1.86
CA ASP A 117 9.86 -16.92 -1.83
C ASP A 117 10.35 -16.72 -3.26
N PHE A 118 10.54 -15.46 -3.64
CA PHE A 118 11.02 -15.04 -4.95
C PHE A 118 12.27 -14.18 -4.80
N THR A 119 13.15 -14.23 -5.80
CA THR A 119 14.29 -13.33 -5.90
C THR A 119 14.32 -12.69 -7.28
N VAL A 120 14.42 -11.36 -7.31
CA VAL A 120 14.62 -10.54 -8.51
C VAL A 120 16.03 -9.97 -8.49
N ILE A 121 16.79 -10.22 -9.55
CA ILE A 121 18.19 -9.79 -9.67
C ILE A 121 18.28 -8.63 -10.68
N TYR A 122 18.79 -7.49 -10.21
CA TYR A 122 19.10 -6.35 -11.05
C TYR A 122 20.49 -6.48 -11.66
N THR A 123 20.55 -6.37 -12.98
CA THR A 123 21.80 -6.31 -13.74
C THR A 123 22.05 -4.89 -14.21
N LYS A 124 23.27 -4.39 -14.03
CA LYS A 124 23.66 -3.05 -14.49
C LYS A 124 23.58 -2.99 -16.02
N ASP A 125 22.92 -1.96 -16.53
CA ASP A 125 22.77 -1.76 -17.96
C ASP A 125 24.13 -1.55 -18.63
N ALA A 126 24.30 -2.13 -19.81
CA ALA A 126 25.48 -1.87 -20.62
C ALA A 126 25.52 -0.37 -21.01
N PRO A 127 26.70 0.25 -21.03
CA PRO A 127 26.82 1.64 -21.48
C PRO A 127 26.26 1.78 -22.89
N THR A 128 25.31 2.69 -23.06
CA THR A 128 24.81 3.04 -24.39
C THR A 128 25.95 3.65 -25.18
N LYS A 129 26.25 3.10 -26.37
CA LYS A 129 27.20 3.73 -27.29
C LYS A 129 26.77 5.18 -27.52
N PRO A 130 27.69 6.16 -27.47
CA PRO A 130 27.35 7.54 -27.78
C PRO A 130 26.63 7.59 -29.14
N VAL A 131 25.42 8.12 -29.15
CA VAL A 131 24.77 8.50 -30.40
C VAL A 131 25.58 9.67 -30.97
N ASN A 132 26.10 9.49 -32.18
CA ASN A 132 26.70 10.61 -32.91
C ASN A 132 25.60 11.68 -33.05
N PRO A 133 25.82 12.93 -32.62
CA PRO A 133 24.84 13.98 -32.81
C PRO A 133 24.40 13.99 -34.26
N SER A 134 23.09 13.98 -34.50
CA SER A 134 22.57 14.24 -35.84
C SER A 134 23.17 15.56 -36.30
N GLN A 135 23.85 15.53 -37.44
CA GLN A 135 24.43 16.71 -38.06
C GLN A 135 23.35 17.82 -38.10
N PRO A 136 23.69 19.07 -37.73
CA PRO A 136 22.73 20.17 -37.78
C PRO A 136 22.08 20.19 -39.17
N THR A 137 20.76 20.12 -39.20
CA THR A 137 20.02 20.34 -40.44
C THR A 137 20.31 21.75 -40.91
N MET A 138 20.68 21.89 -42.19
CA MET A 138 20.91 23.19 -42.80
C MET A 138 19.67 24.07 -42.57
N PRO A 139 19.82 25.33 -42.12
CA PRO A 139 18.69 26.23 -41.91
C PRO A 139 17.82 26.27 -43.17
N ALA A 140 16.50 26.21 -42.98
CA ALA A 140 15.56 26.39 -44.08
C ALA A 140 15.87 27.72 -44.79
N LYS A 141 15.85 27.70 -46.12
CA LYS A 141 16.02 28.91 -46.94
C LYS A 141 15.04 29.98 -46.44
N PRO A 142 15.47 31.23 -46.23
CA PRO A 142 14.58 32.30 -45.80
C PRO A 142 13.36 32.37 -46.72
N VAL A 143 12.17 32.30 -46.12
CA VAL A 143 10.92 32.58 -46.83
C VAL A 143 10.83 34.08 -47.08
N ASN A 144 10.60 34.45 -48.35
CA ASN A 144 10.39 35.83 -48.74
C ASN A 144 9.08 36.33 -48.10
N PRO A 145 9.07 37.47 -47.39
CA PRO A 145 7.84 38.03 -46.86
C PRO A 145 6.80 38.19 -47.96
N SER A 146 5.58 37.73 -47.69
CA SER A 146 4.43 37.99 -48.55
C SER A 146 4.25 39.51 -48.71
N GLN A 147 4.01 39.92 -49.96
CA GLN A 147 3.84 41.31 -50.36
C GLN A 147 2.70 41.98 -49.56
N PRO A 148 2.85 43.25 -49.13
CA PRO A 148 1.80 43.97 -48.41
C PRO A 148 0.51 44.00 -49.23
N THR A 149 -0.61 43.62 -48.62
CA THR A 149 -1.92 43.81 -49.22
C THR A 149 -2.27 45.29 -49.23
N THR A 150 -2.87 45.75 -50.33
CA THR A 150 -3.30 47.14 -50.51
C THR A 150 -4.37 47.49 -49.46
N PRO A 151 -4.23 48.60 -48.71
CA PRO A 151 -5.26 49.07 -47.79
C PRO A 151 -6.58 49.32 -48.54
N ALA A 152 -7.69 48.84 -47.95
CA ALA A 152 -9.02 49.12 -48.47
C ALA A 152 -9.29 50.64 -48.46
N LYS A 153 -9.96 51.10 -49.53
CA LYS A 153 -10.37 52.49 -49.77
C LYS A 153 -11.08 53.09 -48.55
N PRO A 154 -10.77 54.35 -48.14
CA PRO A 154 -11.47 55.00 -47.03
C PRO A 154 -12.96 55.16 -47.34
N VAL A 155 -13.81 54.77 -46.39
CA VAL A 155 -15.25 55.06 -46.43
C VAL A 155 -15.47 56.50 -45.99
N GLN A 156 -16.17 57.27 -46.82
CA GLN A 156 -16.47 58.68 -46.62
C GLN A 156 -17.50 58.88 -45.50
N ALA A 157 -17.25 59.89 -44.66
CA ALA A 157 -18.04 60.24 -43.49
C ALA A 157 -19.46 60.72 -43.85
N GLY A 158 -20.46 60.14 -43.19
CA GLY A 158 -21.81 60.68 -43.03
C GLY A 158 -22.13 60.85 -41.54
N GLN A 159 -22.51 62.07 -41.16
CA GLN A 159 -22.77 62.59 -39.81
C GLN A 159 -23.85 61.77 -39.05
N ALA A 160 -23.53 61.22 -37.87
CA ALA A 160 -23.66 61.77 -36.51
C ALA A 160 -25.07 61.62 -35.87
N ALA A 161 -25.15 60.71 -34.88
CA ALA A 161 -26.04 60.82 -33.72
C ALA A 161 -25.20 60.48 -32.46
N ALA A 162 -25.26 61.37 -31.47
CA ALA A 162 -24.32 61.54 -30.36
C ALA A 162 -24.44 60.43 -29.27
N THR A 163 -23.33 59.76 -28.95
CA THR A 163 -22.44 59.90 -27.76
C THR A 163 -22.90 59.19 -26.47
N ASN A 164 -22.13 58.18 -26.06
CA ASN A 164 -21.56 58.04 -24.71
C ASN A 164 -20.47 56.94 -24.73
N PHE A 165 -19.21 57.35 -24.92
CA PHE A 165 -18.03 56.56 -24.57
C PHE A 165 -17.34 57.29 -23.42
N VAL A 166 -17.26 56.63 -22.26
CA VAL A 166 -16.30 57.00 -21.22
C VAL A 166 -15.08 56.12 -21.43
N ASP A 167 -13.97 56.81 -21.69
CA ASP A 167 -12.61 56.31 -21.75
C ASP A 167 -12.10 56.13 -20.31
N GLN A 168 -11.47 55.00 -19.97
CA GLN A 168 -10.50 55.01 -18.86
C GLN A 168 -9.38 53.99 -19.06
N ARG A 169 -8.20 54.57 -19.26
CA ARG A 169 -6.87 53.99 -19.38
C ARG A 169 -6.47 53.11 -18.19
N LEU A 170 -5.59 52.15 -18.45
CA LEU A 170 -4.71 51.56 -17.42
C LEU A 170 -3.76 52.64 -16.86
N PRO A 171 -3.61 52.79 -15.54
CA PRO A 171 -2.55 53.63 -14.98
C PRO A 171 -1.22 52.86 -14.90
N GLN A 172 -0.16 53.52 -15.35
CA GLN A 172 1.25 53.17 -15.11
C GLN A 172 1.82 54.03 -13.97
N THR A 173 2.96 53.59 -13.44
CA THR A 173 3.63 53.88 -12.16
C THR A 173 4.07 55.33 -11.87
N ASP A 174 4.29 55.58 -10.57
CA ASP A 174 4.95 56.71 -9.86
C ASP A 174 4.07 57.91 -9.44
N GLU A 175 3.62 57.91 -8.17
CA GLU A 175 3.93 59.01 -7.24
C GLU A 175 3.64 58.65 -5.76
N THR A 176 4.48 59.22 -4.91
CA THR A 176 4.63 59.01 -3.47
C THR A 176 3.67 59.92 -2.71
N ASP A 177 2.88 59.39 -1.76
CA ASP A 177 2.41 60.21 -0.64
C ASP A 177 2.60 59.46 0.70
N GLN A 178 3.24 60.17 1.62
CA GLN A 178 3.66 59.69 2.93
C GLN A 178 2.52 59.88 3.92
N GLN A 179 1.99 58.78 4.46
CA GLN A 179 1.44 58.77 5.81
C GLN A 179 2.06 57.62 6.62
N HIS A 180 3.15 58.00 7.30
CA HIS A 180 3.59 57.62 8.66
C HIS A 180 3.36 56.19 9.19
N MET A 181 4.51 55.59 9.58
CA MET A 181 4.78 54.38 10.41
C MET A 181 4.54 53.02 9.73
N THR A 182 5.53 52.36 9.07
CA THR A 182 6.75 51.67 9.60
C THR A 182 6.54 51.08 11.01
N LEU A 183 6.76 49.78 11.26
CA LEU A 183 8.08 49.14 11.17
C LEU A 183 8.00 47.60 11.28
N SER A 184 8.58 46.94 10.27
CA SER A 184 9.42 45.72 10.23
C SER A 184 9.34 44.61 11.29
N GLY A 185 9.58 43.38 10.83
CA GLY A 185 10.28 42.39 11.65
C GLY A 185 10.48 41.01 11.02
N LEU A 186 11.56 40.83 10.26
CA LEU A 186 12.22 39.52 10.14
C LEU A 186 12.51 38.98 11.54
N LEU A 187 12.29 37.68 11.79
CA LEU A 187 12.97 37.00 12.89
C LEU A 187 13.52 35.64 12.44
N LEU A 188 14.82 35.66 12.13
CA LEU A 188 15.74 34.57 12.36
C LEU A 188 15.88 34.35 13.87
N LEU A 189 15.68 33.12 14.35
CA LEU A 189 16.21 32.68 15.64
C LEU A 189 17.16 31.52 15.41
N ALA A 190 18.44 31.87 15.34
CA ALA A 190 19.50 31.02 15.84
C ALA A 190 19.64 31.34 17.34
N MET A 191 19.56 30.32 18.21
CA MET A 191 20.13 30.38 19.55
C MET A 191 20.75 29.03 19.88
N SER A 192 22.06 29.01 19.81
CA SER A 192 22.97 28.03 20.38
C SER A 192 23.40 28.46 21.78
N SER A 193 23.26 27.59 22.77
CA SER A 193 24.13 27.48 23.96
C SER A 193 23.75 26.17 24.70
N VAL A 194 24.62 25.15 24.76
CA VAL A 194 25.79 24.97 25.63
C VAL A 194 25.43 24.41 27.02
N LEU A 195 26.09 23.29 27.34
CA LEU A 195 26.45 22.72 28.65
C LEU A 195 25.48 21.76 29.39
N GLY A 196 25.98 20.54 29.58
CA GLY A 196 25.49 19.54 30.53
C GLY A 196 26.34 18.27 30.51
N LEU A 197 27.55 18.33 31.07
CA LEU A 197 28.36 17.17 31.48
C LEU A 197 27.63 16.37 32.58
N PHE A 198 27.76 15.04 32.57
CA PHE A 198 27.80 14.03 33.67
C PHE A 198 27.35 12.69 33.03
N GLY A 199 28.15 11.64 32.87
CA GLY A 199 29.09 11.04 33.81
C GLY A 199 28.39 9.91 34.56
N MET A 200 28.58 8.64 34.16
CA MET A 200 28.91 7.49 35.03
C MET A 200 28.65 6.14 34.35
N THR A 201 29.73 5.37 34.27
CA THR A 201 29.81 3.93 34.06
C THR A 201 28.99 3.12 35.07
N LYS A 202 28.40 1.99 34.65
CA LYS A 202 28.33 0.80 35.52
C LYS A 202 28.27 -0.50 34.72
N ARG A 203 29.37 -1.25 34.80
CA ARG A 203 29.41 -2.71 34.61
C ARG A 203 28.56 -3.38 35.70
N GLN A 204 27.80 -4.40 35.32
CA GLN A 204 27.47 -5.53 36.19
C GLN A 204 27.69 -6.80 35.38
N HIS A 205 28.80 -7.48 35.69
CA HIS A 205 28.96 -8.91 35.52
C HIS A 205 28.22 -9.59 36.68
N LYS A 206 27.43 -10.61 36.38
CA LYS A 206 26.96 -11.73 37.22
C LYS A 206 26.08 -12.57 36.29
N GLU A 207 26.18 -13.89 36.21
CA GLU A 207 27.01 -14.92 36.82
C GLU A 207 26.88 -16.14 35.90
#